data_AF-A0A820G3L6-F1
#
_entry.id   AF-A0A820G3L6-F1
#
_cell.length_a   1.000
_cell.length_b   1.000
_cell.length_c   1.000
_cell.angle_alpha   90.00
_cell.angle_beta   90.00
_cell.angle_gamma   90.00
#
_symmetry.space_group_name_H-M   'P 1'
#
loop_
_entity.id
_entity.type
_entity.pdbx_description
1 polymer ?
#
loop_
_entity_poly.entity_id
_entity_poly.type
_entity_poly.pdbx_seq_one_letter_code
_entity_poly.pdbx_strand_id
1 'polypeptide(L)'
;YALLPYSSDVYQKAIIAAEIAYVLAQVFCATFSKLTVVKYPKLVHIFNLISTILIVWIFIIAKMSPCPPLINNALLGGIISGLLYTIVNGLSHINFILLNVYFQEESGKTGLFWSCVTLQSGMTFGALISFVLTVYFNIFKERFPCIDYQC
;
A
#
# COMPACT_ATOMS: atom_id res chain seq x y z
N TYR A 1 -2.54 -5.57 -9.33
CA TYR A 1 -3.13 -5.03 -10.57
C TYR A 1 -2.27 -3.97 -11.26
N ALA A 2 -1.82 -2.90 -10.58
CA ALA A 2 -1.06 -1.81 -11.23
C ALA A 2 0.24 -2.22 -11.94
N LEU A 3 0.92 -3.29 -11.47
CA LEU A 3 2.20 -3.78 -11.99
C LEU A 3 2.07 -4.87 -13.05
N LEU A 4 0.92 -5.54 -13.08
CA LEU A 4 0.61 -6.64 -13.99
C LEU A 4 0.70 -6.27 -15.49
N PRO A 5 0.35 -5.05 -15.94
CA PRO A 5 0.48 -4.70 -17.37
C PRO A 5 1.92 -4.56 -17.86
N TYR A 6 2.92 -4.42 -16.98
CA TYR A 6 4.32 -4.26 -17.38
C TYR A 6 5.03 -5.61 -17.61
N SER A 7 4.88 -6.57 -16.70
CA SER A 7 5.32 -7.97 -16.85
C SER A 7 4.98 -8.76 -15.57
N SER A 8 4.74 -10.07 -15.69
CA SER A 8 4.59 -10.99 -14.55
C SER A 8 5.84 -11.03 -13.66
N ASP A 9 7.03 -10.94 -14.25
CA ASP A 9 8.30 -10.99 -13.52
C ASP A 9 8.50 -9.75 -12.65
N VAL A 10 8.10 -8.58 -13.19
CA VAL A 10 8.15 -7.31 -12.45
C VAL A 10 7.19 -7.35 -11.28
N TYR A 11 6.00 -7.90 -11.48
CA TYR A 11 5.01 -8.07 -10.41
C TYR A 11 5.54 -8.95 -9.28
N GLN A 12 6.09 -10.13 -9.59
CA GLN A 12 6.63 -11.03 -8.56
C GLN A 12 7.79 -10.39 -7.79
N LYS A 13 8.71 -9.71 -8.49
CA LYS A 13 9.83 -9.00 -7.84
C LYS A 13 9.35 -7.88 -6.92
N ALA A 14 8.32 -7.13 -7.32
CA ALA A 14 7.75 -6.07 -6.50
C ALA A 14 7.07 -6.59 -5.23
N ILE A 15 6.42 -7.77 -5.29
CA ILE A 15 5.86 -8.42 -4.10
C ILE A 15 6.97 -8.79 -3.11
N ILE A 16 8.03 -9.44 -3.61
CA ILE A 16 9.18 -9.82 -2.76
C ILE A 16 9.83 -8.57 -2.15
N ALA A 17 9.98 -7.49 -2.92
CA ALA A 17 10.52 -6.24 -2.41
C ALA A 17 9.63 -5.61 -1.32
N ALA A 18 8.30 -5.69 -1.46
CA ALA A 18 7.36 -5.22 -0.45
C ALA A 18 7.46 -6.02 0.87
N GLU A 19 7.61 -7.33 0.81
CA GLU A 19 7.84 -8.18 1.99
C GLU A 19 9.16 -7.85 2.70
N ILE A 20 10.23 -7.57 1.94
CA ILE A 20 11.50 -7.11 2.52
C ILE A 20 11.31 -5.73 3.20
N ALA A 21 10.58 -4.83 2.56
CA ALA A 21 10.28 -3.51 3.12
C ALA A 21 9.46 -3.62 4.42
N TYR A 22 8.57 -4.61 4.54
CA TYR A 22 7.84 -4.89 5.79
C TYR A 22 8.80 -5.24 6.94
N VAL A 23 9.73 -6.18 6.73
CA VAL A 23 10.71 -6.56 7.77
C VAL A 23 11.59 -5.37 8.15
N LEU A 24 12.05 -4.59 7.16
CA LEU A 24 12.84 -3.38 7.40
C LEU A 24 12.05 -2.33 8.21
N ALA A 25 10.78 -2.13 7.89
CA ALA A 25 9.89 -1.23 8.64
C ALA A 25 9.76 -1.66 10.10
N GLN A 26 9.66 -2.97 10.37
CA GLN A 26 9.56 -3.49 11.73
C GLN A 26 10.84 -3.26 12.54
N VAL A 27 12.01 -3.52 11.96
CA VAL A 27 13.31 -3.27 12.61
C VAL A 27 13.51 -1.78 12.90
N PHE A 28 13.16 -0.92 11.94
CA PHE A 28 13.20 0.53 12.11
C PHE A 28 12.26 0.98 13.24
N CYS A 29 11.01 0.53 13.22
CA CYS A 29 10.04 0.90 14.25
C CYS A 29 10.39 0.34 15.63
N ALA A 30 10.92 -0.88 15.74
CA ALA A 30 11.37 -1.42 17.02
C ALA A 30 12.39 -0.50 17.72
N THR A 31 13.23 0.18 16.93
CA THR A 31 14.27 1.07 17.43
C THR A 31 13.74 2.48 17.74
N PHE A 32 12.82 3.01 16.94
CA PHE A 32 12.43 4.44 16.99
C PHE A 32 10.98 4.73 17.39
N SER A 33 10.08 3.74 17.41
CA SER A 33 8.62 3.96 17.55
C SER A 33 8.21 4.58 18.88
N LYS A 34 8.68 4.04 20.01
CA LYS A 34 8.32 4.57 21.35
C LYS A 34 8.74 6.02 21.53
N LEU A 35 9.94 6.37 21.09
CA LEU A 35 10.46 7.74 21.19
C LEU A 35 9.69 8.71 20.27
N THR A 36 9.29 8.24 19.09
CA THR A 36 8.65 9.08 18.06
C THR A 36 7.20 9.41 18.42
N VAL A 37 6.42 8.44 18.91
CA VAL A 37 5.00 8.65 19.25
C VAL A 37 4.83 9.58 20.44
N VAL A 38 5.63 9.37 21.50
CA VAL A 38 5.56 10.18 22.74
C VAL A 38 6.02 11.61 22.48
N LYS A 39 7.05 11.81 21.65
CA LYS A 39 7.66 13.13 21.43
C LYS A 39 7.03 13.91 20.28
N TYR A 40 6.52 13.24 19.25
CA TYR A 40 6.03 13.89 18.03
C TYR A 40 4.77 13.21 17.45
N PRO A 41 3.61 13.32 18.10
CA PRO A 41 2.35 12.73 17.60
C PRO A 41 1.92 13.30 16.24
N LYS A 42 2.26 14.56 15.96
CA LYS A 42 1.97 15.21 14.66
C LYS A 42 2.68 14.55 13.48
N LEU A 43 3.85 13.95 13.71
CA LEU A 43 4.62 13.27 12.67
C LEU A 43 3.88 12.04 12.12
N VAL A 44 3.15 11.34 13.00
CA VAL A 44 2.35 10.16 12.63
C VAL A 44 1.24 10.54 11.64
N HIS A 45 0.56 11.67 11.87
CA HIS A 45 -0.46 12.17 10.95
C HIS A 45 0.13 12.55 9.59
N ILE A 46 1.33 13.14 9.56
CA ILE A 46 2.02 13.48 8.30
C ILE A 46 2.34 12.22 7.51
N PHE A 47 2.90 11.19 8.16
CA PHE A 47 3.17 9.90 7.52
C PHE A 47 1.91 9.21 7.00
N ASN A 48 0.80 9.31 7.72
CA ASN A 48 -0.49 8.78 7.29
C ASN A 48 -1.02 9.53 6.04
N LEU A 49 -0.94 10.86 6.03
CA LEU A 49 -1.35 11.67 4.87
C LEU A 49 -0.52 11.34 3.63
N ILE A 50 0.81 11.26 3.77
CA ILE A 50 1.71 10.90 2.66
C ILE A 50 1.37 9.51 2.12
N SER A 51 1.20 8.53 3.02
CA SER A 51 0.81 7.16 2.64
C SER A 51 -0.52 7.14 1.88
N THR A 52 -1.53 7.88 2.35
CA THR A 52 -2.84 7.97 1.71
C THR A 52 -2.74 8.56 0.30
N ILE A 53 -1.98 9.65 0.12
CA ILE A 53 -1.77 10.28 -1.19
C ILE A 53 -1.12 9.29 -2.17
N LEU A 54 -0.10 8.57 -1.72
CA LEU A 54 0.59 7.59 -2.56
C LEU A 54 -0.29 6.38 -2.90
N ILE A 55 -1.14 5.92 -1.98
CA ILE A 55 -2.11 4.85 -2.24
C ILE A 55 -3.12 5.30 -3.31
N VAL A 56 -3.67 6.50 -3.18
CA VAL A 56 -4.59 7.07 -4.19
C VAL A 56 -3.91 7.12 -5.56
N TRP A 57 -2.64 7.50 -5.61
CA TRP A 57 -1.86 7.49 -6.84
C TRP A 57 -1.73 6.09 -7.46
N ILE A 58 -1.47 5.05 -6.65
CA ILE A 58 -1.44 3.66 -7.13
C ILE A 58 -2.82 3.24 -7.67
N PHE A 59 -3.92 3.66 -7.05
CA PHE A 59 -5.27 3.40 -7.57
C PHE A 59 -5.52 4.09 -8.93
N ILE A 60 -5.01 5.31 -9.11
CA ILE A 60 -5.09 6.02 -10.41
C ILE A 60 -4.32 5.24 -11.48
N ILE A 61 -3.09 4.79 -11.19
CA ILE A 61 -2.31 3.95 -12.12
C ILE A 61 -3.06 2.65 -12.41
N ALA A 62 -3.67 2.03 -11.39
CA ALA A 62 -4.42 0.79 -11.56
C ALA A 62 -5.66 0.98 -12.45
N LYS A 63 -6.35 2.12 -12.34
CA LYS A 63 -7.47 2.50 -13.22
C LYS A 63 -7.04 2.71 -14.67
N MET A 64 -5.81 3.15 -14.91
CA MET A 64 -5.26 3.34 -16.26
C MET A 64 -4.84 2.03 -16.94
N SER A 65 -4.93 0.88 -16.26
CA SER A 65 -4.76 -0.43 -16.89
C SER A 65 -5.90 -0.64 -17.91
N PRO A 66 -5.62 -0.96 -19.20
CA PRO A 66 -4.50 -1.77 -19.69
C PRO A 66 -3.28 -1.01 -20.26
N CYS A 67 -3.35 0.32 -20.39
CA CYS A 67 -2.32 1.19 -20.98
C CYS A 67 -1.77 2.18 -19.93
N PRO A 68 -1.00 1.72 -18.93
CA PRO A 68 -0.43 2.62 -17.94
C PRO A 68 0.59 3.59 -18.59
N PRO A 69 0.86 4.75 -17.94
CA PRO A 69 1.90 5.65 -18.39
C PRO A 69 3.25 4.91 -18.48
N LEU A 70 4.04 5.20 -19.52
CA LEU A 70 5.31 4.53 -19.85
C LEU A 70 5.21 3.09 -20.40
N ILE A 71 4.09 2.67 -21.00
CA ILE A 71 4.03 1.34 -21.65
C ILE A 71 5.08 1.14 -22.75
N ASN A 72 5.43 2.21 -23.48
CA ASN A 72 6.47 2.18 -24.52
C ASN A 72 7.87 1.83 -23.98
N ASN A 73 8.12 2.06 -22.69
CA ASN A 73 9.33 1.65 -21.98
C ASN A 73 8.94 0.76 -20.78
N ALA A 74 8.36 -0.41 -21.07
CA ALA A 74 7.79 -1.32 -20.08
C ALA A 74 8.73 -1.65 -18.91
N LEU A 75 10.04 -1.75 -19.16
CA LEU A 75 11.05 -2.01 -18.14
C LEU A 75 11.18 -0.85 -17.15
N LEU A 76 11.24 0.39 -17.64
CA LEU A 76 11.41 1.59 -16.82
C LEU A 76 10.13 1.92 -16.04
N GLY A 77 8.96 1.77 -16.69
CA GLY A 77 7.66 1.91 -16.02
C GLY A 77 7.45 0.85 -14.94
N GLY A 78 7.85 -0.40 -15.18
CA GLY A 78 7.80 -1.49 -14.21
C GLY A 78 8.68 -1.25 -12.98
N ILE A 79 9.91 -0.75 -13.16
CA ILE A 79 10.81 -0.44 -12.04
C ILE A 79 10.24 0.69 -11.18
N ILE A 80 9.82 1.81 -11.79
CA ILE A 80 9.30 2.97 -11.05
C ILE A 80 8.04 2.60 -10.29
N SER A 81 7.09 1.93 -10.95
CA SER A 81 5.85 1.50 -10.29
C SER A 81 6.12 0.47 -9.19
N GLY A 82 7.10 -0.43 -9.37
CA GLY A 82 7.48 -1.44 -8.39
C GLY A 82 8.14 -0.83 -7.16
N LEU A 83 9.04 0.14 -7.36
CA LEU A 83 9.65 0.92 -6.27
C LEU A 83 8.59 1.71 -5.51
N LEU A 84 7.69 2.38 -6.22
CA LEU A 84 6.61 3.14 -5.60
C LEU A 84 5.69 2.24 -4.76
N TYR A 85 5.31 1.08 -5.31
CA TYR A 85 4.55 0.07 -4.60
C TYR A 85 5.27 -0.39 -3.32
N THR A 86 6.57 -0.66 -3.42
CA THR A 86 7.40 -1.09 -2.28
C THR A 86 7.44 -0.02 -1.18
N ILE A 87 7.68 1.24 -1.56
CA ILE A 87 7.71 2.38 -0.62
C ILE A 87 6.37 2.54 0.09
N VAL A 88 5.26 2.45 -0.64
CA VAL A 88 3.92 2.59 -0.07
C VAL A 88 3.61 1.48 0.93
N ASN A 89 3.96 0.23 0.61
CA ASN A 89 3.77 -0.88 1.55
C ASN A 89 4.61 -0.68 2.82
N GLY A 90 5.90 -0.37 2.68
CA GLY A 90 6.76 -0.06 3.82
C GLY A 90 6.21 1.06 4.70
N LEU A 91 5.76 2.16 4.09
CA LEU A 91 5.18 3.30 4.80
C LEU A 91 3.87 2.95 5.52
N SER A 92 3.02 2.14 4.88
CA SER A 92 1.77 1.65 5.46
C SER A 92 2.02 0.78 6.68
N HIS A 93 3.05 -0.06 6.64
CA HIS A 93 3.46 -0.87 7.79
C HIS A 93 4.02 -0.04 8.93
N ILE A 94 4.82 0.99 8.65
CA ILE A 94 5.27 1.95 9.66
C ILE A 94 4.06 2.60 10.33
N ASN A 95 3.08 3.09 9.55
CA ASN A 95 1.86 3.69 10.07
C ASN A 95 1.07 2.74 10.97
N PHE A 96 0.96 1.46 10.58
CA PHE A 96 0.32 0.44 11.40
C PHE A 96 1.01 0.25 12.76
N ILE A 97 2.34 0.18 12.78
CA ILE A 97 3.10 0.01 14.02
C ILE A 97 2.93 1.26 14.91
N LEU A 98 3.02 2.46 14.32
CA LEU A 98 2.82 3.71 15.05
C LEU A 98 1.43 3.82 15.69
N LEU A 99 0.38 3.41 14.97
CA LEU A 99 -0.99 3.32 15.48
C LEU A 99 -1.11 2.36 16.66
N ASN A 100 -0.51 1.16 16.57
CA ASN A 100 -0.51 0.21 17.67
C ASN A 100 0.18 0.77 18.92
N VAL A 101 1.34 1.41 18.75
CA VAL A 101 2.06 2.06 19.86
C VAL A 101 1.21 3.17 20.47
N TYR A 102 0.55 3.99 19.64
CA TYR A 102 -0.35 5.06 20.11
C TYR A 102 -1.50 4.52 20.98
N PHE A 103 -2.23 3.51 20.49
CA PHE A 103 -3.32 2.90 21.26
C PHE A 103 -2.83 2.20 22.52
N GLN A 104 -1.64 1.61 22.49
CA GLN A 104 -1.04 0.97 23.66
C GLN A 104 -0.69 1.99 24.75
N GLU A 105 -0.20 3.17 24.37
CA GLU A 105 0.09 4.27 25.31
C GLU A 105 -1.21 4.89 25.88
N GLU A 106 -2.23 5.13 25.06
CA GLU A 106 -3.48 5.74 25.54
C GLU A 106 -4.39 4.79 26.34
N SER A 107 -4.56 3.56 25.84
CA SER A 107 -5.59 2.61 26.34
C SER A 107 -5.00 1.43 27.12
N GLY A 108 -3.69 1.41 27.32
CA GLY A 108 -2.98 0.39 28.10
C GLY A 108 -3.29 -1.03 27.63
N LYS A 109 -3.79 -1.88 28.55
CA LYS A 109 -4.14 -3.29 28.28
C LYS A 109 -5.21 -3.46 27.19
N THR A 110 -6.05 -2.45 26.95
CA THR A 110 -7.11 -2.50 25.92
C THR A 110 -6.67 -1.92 24.58
N GLY A 111 -5.46 -1.33 24.50
CA GLY A 111 -4.96 -0.70 23.28
C GLY A 111 -4.87 -1.65 22.09
N LEU A 112 -4.40 -2.88 22.33
CA LEU A 112 -4.32 -3.91 21.27
C LEU A 112 -5.70 -4.30 20.72
N PHE A 113 -6.73 -4.32 21.58
CA PHE A 113 -8.09 -4.61 21.15
C PHE A 113 -8.61 -3.52 20.21
N TRP A 114 -8.46 -2.25 20.60
CA TRP A 114 -8.91 -1.10 19.79
C TRP A 114 -8.12 -0.95 18.49
N SER A 115 -6.81 -1.25 18.49
CA SER A 115 -6.02 -1.24 17.26
C SER A 115 -6.48 -2.33 16.28
N CYS A 116 -6.77 -3.53 16.76
CA CYS A 116 -7.34 -4.61 15.94
C CYS A 116 -8.71 -4.25 15.38
N VAL A 117 -9.62 -3.70 16.20
CA VAL A 117 -10.95 -3.26 15.73
C VAL A 117 -10.81 -2.21 14.63
N THR A 118 -9.93 -1.22 14.83
CA THR A 118 -9.68 -0.16 13.84
C THR A 118 -9.13 -0.73 12.54
N LEU A 119 -8.12 -1.61 12.60
CA LEU A 119 -7.53 -2.26 11.42
C LEU A 119 -8.57 -3.05 10.63
N GLN A 120 -9.32 -3.92 11.31
CA GLN A 120 -10.30 -4.80 10.67
C GLN A 120 -11.44 -4.00 10.05
N SER A 121 -11.88 -2.92 10.71
CA SER A 121 -12.88 -2.02 10.14
C SER A 121 -12.37 -1.36 8.85
N GLY A 122 -11.11 -0.92 8.84
CA GLY A 122 -10.47 -0.35 7.65
C GLY A 122 -10.34 -1.36 6.51
N MET A 123 -9.93 -2.59 6.81
CA MET A 123 -9.83 -3.67 5.81
C MET A 123 -11.20 -4.03 5.22
N THR A 124 -12.23 -4.12 6.06
CA THR A 124 -13.61 -4.38 5.62
C THR A 124 -14.10 -3.27 4.69
N PHE A 125 -13.87 -2.01 5.06
CA PHE A 125 -14.26 -0.87 4.24
C PHE A 125 -13.50 -0.82 2.91
N GLY A 126 -12.18 -1.06 2.94
CA GLY A 126 -11.36 -1.15 1.74
C GLY A 126 -11.78 -2.29 0.80
N ALA A 127 -12.12 -3.45 1.35
CA ALA A 127 -12.64 -4.59 0.59
C ALA A 127 -13.99 -4.27 -0.04
N LEU A 128 -14.90 -3.64 0.71
CA LEU A 128 -16.22 -3.24 0.21
C LEU A 128 -16.10 -2.23 -0.94
N ILE A 129 -15.24 -1.22 -0.79
CA ILE A 129 -14.94 -0.26 -1.88
C ILE A 129 -14.38 -1.00 -3.09
N SER A 130 -13.37 -1.85 -2.89
CA SER A 130 -12.73 -2.59 -3.99
C SER A 130 -13.72 -3.49 -4.72
N PHE A 131 -14.63 -4.14 -4.00
CA PHE A 131 -15.70 -4.95 -4.55
C PHE A 131 -16.66 -4.12 -5.40
N VAL A 132 -17.15 -2.99 -4.88
CA VAL A 132 -18.07 -2.11 -5.61
C VAL A 132 -17.42 -1.57 -6.89
N LEU A 133 -16.16 -1.11 -6.80
CA LEU A 133 -15.41 -0.61 -7.95
C LEU A 133 -15.18 -1.68 -9.03
N THR A 134 -14.96 -2.93 -8.61
CA THR A 134 -14.70 -4.04 -9.55
C THR A 134 -16.00 -4.53 -10.20
N VAL A 135 -17.04 -4.80 -9.40
CA VAL A 135 -18.26 -5.47 -9.88
C VAL A 135 -19.24 -4.50 -10.55
N TYR A 136 -19.51 -3.34 -9.93
CA TYR A 136 -20.52 -2.42 -10.45
C TYR A 136 -19.94 -1.44 -11.47
N PHE A 137 -18.74 -0.90 -11.18
CA PHE A 137 -18.12 0.08 -12.07
C PHE A 137 -17.23 -0.53 -13.16
N ASN A 138 -16.96 -1.85 -13.12
CA ASN A 138 -16.10 -2.56 -14.09
C ASN A 138 -14.77 -1.85 -14.36
N ILE A 139 -14.20 -1.19 -13.33
CA ILE A 139 -13.00 -0.35 -13.47
C ILE A 139 -11.77 -1.22 -13.78
N PHE A 140 -11.73 -2.42 -13.20
CA PHE A 140 -10.66 -3.38 -13.45
C PHE A 140 -11.14 -4.38 -14.49
N LYS A 141 -10.68 -4.23 -15.73
CA LYS A 141 -10.94 -5.21 -16.80
C LYS A 141 -9.98 -6.39 -16.66
N GLU A 142 -10.51 -7.59 -16.84
CA GLU A 142 -9.70 -8.80 -16.93
C GLU A 142 -8.76 -8.71 -18.14
N ARG A 143 -7.47 -8.99 -17.90
CA ARG A 143 -6.45 -9.04 -18.95
C ARG A 143 -6.33 -10.49 -19.40
N PHE A 144 -6.69 -10.77 -20.66
CA PHE A 144 -6.54 -12.08 -21.25
C PHE A 144 -5.08 -12.27 -21.66
N PRO A 145 -4.43 -13.39 -21.27
CA PRO A 145 -3.01 -13.61 -21.52
C PRO A 145 -2.64 -13.81 -23.00
N CYS A 146 -3.62 -13.84 -23.91
CA CYS A 146 -3.43 -14.17 -25.32
C CYS A 146 -3.77 -13.03 -26.29
N ILE A 147 -4.04 -11.81 -25.79
CA ILE A 147 -4.38 -10.65 -26.62
C ILE A 147 -3.30 -9.60 -26.44
N ASP A 148 -2.61 -9.24 -27.53
CA ASP A 148 -1.72 -8.07 -27.54
C ASP A 148 -2.58 -6.80 -27.49
N TYR A 149 -2.58 -6.14 -26.34
CA TYR A 149 -3.27 -4.88 -26.16
C TYR A 149 -2.48 -3.76 -26.83
N GLN A 150 -2.95 -3.30 -27.99
CA GLN A 150 -2.40 -2.08 -28.62
C GLN A 150 -2.79 -0.86 -27.79
N CYS A 151 -1.75 -0.22 -27.25
CA CYS A 151 -1.70 1.12 -26.73
C CYS A 151 -0.76 1.90 -27.67
#